data_AF-J7Q1C3-F1
#
_entry.id   AF-J7Q1C3-F1
#
_cell.length_a   1.000
_cell.length_b   1.000
_cell.length_c   1.000
_cell.angle_alpha   90.00
_cell.angle_beta   90.00
_cell.angle_gamma   90.00
#
_symmetry.space_group_name_H-M   'P 1'
#
loop_
_entity.id
_entity.type
_entity.pdbx_description
1 polymer ?
#
loop_
_entity_poly.entity_id
_entity_poly.type
_entity_poly.pdbx_seq_one_letter_code
_entity_poly.pdbx_strand_id
1 'polypeptide(L)'
;MATKSCWSESFGVKVPKGIGKLRDLQVLEYVDIRRTSSRAIKELGQLSKLRKLGVITKGSTKEKYIETLECLDSISSPPPLLRTLRLNGSLEEMPNWIEQLTHLMKFHLLRSKLKE
;
A
#
# COMPACT_ATOMS: atom_id res chain seq x y z
N MET A 1 9.43 -26.83 23.80
CA MET A 1 8.17 -26.73 23.04
C MET A 1 7.95 -25.27 22.67
N ALA A 2 8.12 -24.90 21.40
CA ALA A 2 8.01 -23.51 20.96
C ALA A 2 6.54 -23.21 20.61
N THR A 3 5.84 -22.46 21.44
CA THR A 3 4.55 -21.87 21.06
C THR A 3 4.83 -20.77 20.05
N LYS A 4 4.74 -21.09 18.76
CA LYS A 4 4.62 -20.07 17.71
C LYS A 4 3.36 -19.27 18.03
N SER A 5 3.53 -18.08 18.60
CA SER A 5 2.44 -17.14 18.77
C SER A 5 1.93 -16.75 17.39
N CYS A 6 0.78 -17.31 17.02
CA CYS A 6 0.15 -17.15 15.71
C CYS A 6 -0.52 -15.77 15.53
N TRP A 7 0.00 -14.73 16.21
CA TRP A 7 -0.62 -13.41 16.32
C TRP A 7 0.08 -12.34 15.47
N SER A 8 0.74 -12.76 14.39
CA SER A 8 1.21 -11.84 13.35
C SER A 8 0.47 -12.07 12.03
N GLU A 9 -0.80 -12.44 12.10
CA GLU A 9 -1.65 -12.40 10.92
C GLU A 9 -1.93 -10.94 10.58
N SER A 10 -1.11 -10.41 9.69
CA SER A 10 -1.55 -9.28 8.90
C SER A 10 -2.80 -9.67 8.14
N PHE A 11 -3.88 -8.91 8.33
CA PHE A 11 -5.11 -9.03 7.55
C PHE A 11 -4.93 -8.69 6.05
N GLY A 12 -3.72 -8.27 5.64
CA GLY A 12 -3.42 -7.92 4.26
C GLY A 12 -2.78 -9.04 3.46
N VAL A 13 -3.06 -9.02 2.16
CA VAL A 13 -2.56 -9.97 1.16
C VAL A 13 -1.18 -9.54 0.66
N LYS A 14 -0.28 -10.52 0.55
CA LYS A 14 0.99 -10.36 -0.18
C LYS A 14 0.70 -10.38 -1.68
N VAL A 15 1.02 -9.30 -2.38
CA VAL A 15 0.79 -9.22 -3.83
C VAL A 15 1.92 -9.94 -4.57
N PRO A 16 1.61 -10.82 -5.55
CA PRO A 16 2.62 -11.51 -6.34
C PRO A 16 3.29 -10.57 -7.35
N LYS A 17 4.51 -10.96 -7.78
CA LYS A 17 5.17 -10.31 -8.91
C LYS A 17 4.37 -10.56 -10.20
N GLY A 18 4.34 -9.59 -11.10
CA GLY A 18 3.53 -9.63 -12.32
C GLY A 18 2.13 -9.02 -12.17
N ILE A 19 1.79 -8.44 -11.02
CA ILE A 19 0.50 -7.78 -10.80
C ILE A 19 0.26 -6.64 -11.79
N GLY A 20 1.32 -5.97 -12.24
CA GLY A 20 1.25 -4.89 -13.22
C GLY A 20 0.70 -5.30 -14.59
N LYS A 21 0.60 -6.61 -14.87
CA LYS A 21 -0.05 -7.14 -16.09
C LYS A 21 -1.58 -7.04 -16.04
N LEU A 22 -2.17 -6.88 -14.86
CA LEU A 22 -3.63 -6.78 -14.70
C LEU A 22 -4.15 -5.38 -15.04
N ARG A 23 -4.07 -5.00 -16.32
CA ARG A 23 -4.42 -3.65 -16.80
C ARG A 23 -5.91 -3.30 -16.64
N ASP A 24 -6.77 -4.31 -16.53
CA ASP A 24 -8.21 -4.13 -16.32
C ASP A 24 -8.66 -4.20 -14.86
N LEU A 25 -7.72 -4.39 -13.92
CA LEU A 25 -8.03 -4.44 -12.50
C LEU A 25 -8.51 -3.08 -12.00
N GLN A 26 -9.73 -3.03 -11.46
CA GLN A 26 -10.33 -1.78 -10.96
C GLN A 26 -10.28 -1.66 -9.44
N VAL A 27 -10.20 -2.78 -8.73
CA VAL A 27 -10.26 -2.82 -7.26
C VAL A 27 -9.16 -3.72 -6.75
N LEU A 28 -8.31 -3.16 -5.89
CA LEU A 28 -7.28 -3.89 -5.17
C LEU A 28 -7.25 -3.36 -3.74
N GLU A 29 -7.68 -4.15 -2.77
CA GLU A 29 -7.77 -3.73 -1.38
C GLU A 29 -6.97 -4.66 -0.46
N TYR A 30 -6.65 -4.17 0.74
CA TYR A 30 -5.94 -4.91 1.79
C TYR A 30 -4.55 -5.42 1.36
N VAL A 31 -3.77 -4.63 0.62
CA VAL A 31 -2.39 -4.98 0.25
C VAL A 31 -1.45 -4.78 1.45
N ASP A 32 -0.83 -5.84 1.95
CA ASP A 32 0.23 -5.70 2.95
C ASP A 32 1.58 -5.40 2.27
N ILE A 33 2.02 -4.16 2.38
CA ILE A 33 3.25 -3.69 1.74
C ILE A 33 4.48 -4.35 2.37
N ARG A 34 4.46 -4.61 3.68
CA ARG A 34 5.60 -5.21 4.41
C ARG A 34 5.87 -6.65 3.97
N ARG A 35 4.84 -7.34 3.48
CA ARG A 35 4.94 -8.72 2.99
C ARG A 35 5.17 -8.77 1.47
N THR A 36 5.01 -7.65 0.79
CA THR A 36 5.08 -7.56 -0.67
C THR A 36 6.48 -7.13 -1.09
N SER A 37 7.00 -7.73 -2.17
CA SER A 37 8.33 -7.35 -2.67
C SER A 37 8.31 -5.96 -3.31
N SER A 38 9.39 -5.20 -3.18
CA SER A 38 9.58 -3.88 -3.82
C SER A 38 9.23 -3.86 -5.31
N ARG A 39 9.55 -4.91 -6.06
CA ARG A 39 9.15 -5.05 -7.48
C ARG A 39 7.63 -5.05 -7.68
N ALA A 40 6.91 -5.83 -6.89
CA ALA A 40 5.45 -5.91 -6.97
C ALA A 40 4.78 -4.60 -6.51
N ILE A 41 5.39 -3.87 -5.57
CA ILE A 41 4.93 -2.54 -5.14
C ILE A 41 5.08 -1.52 -6.28
N LYS A 42 6.25 -1.49 -6.95
CA LYS A 42 6.47 -0.66 -8.15
C LYS A 42 5.45 -0.96 -9.25
N GLU A 43 5.10 -2.23 -9.44
CA GLU A 43 4.10 -2.65 -10.42
C GLU A 43 2.67 -2.18 -10.09
N LEU A 44 2.36 -1.79 -8.84
CA LEU A 44 1.04 -1.22 -8.51
C LEU A 44 0.76 0.08 -9.27
N GLY A 45 1.79 0.88 -9.54
CA GLY A 45 1.69 2.09 -10.38
C GLY A 45 1.33 1.80 -11.83
N GLN A 46 1.50 0.55 -12.29
CA GLN A 46 1.17 0.15 -13.67
C GLN A 46 -0.32 -0.19 -13.85
N LEU A 47 -1.10 -0.25 -12.77
CA LEU A 47 -2.52 -0.59 -12.79
C LEU A 47 -3.36 0.61 -13.25
N SER A 48 -3.30 0.94 -14.55
CA SER A 48 -3.86 2.18 -15.11
C SER A 48 -5.37 2.36 -14.93
N LYS A 49 -6.14 1.27 -14.86
CA LYS A 49 -7.59 1.30 -14.62
C LYS A 49 -7.98 1.14 -13.15
N LEU A 50 -7.02 1.13 -12.23
CA LEU A 50 -7.32 0.98 -10.81
C LEU A 50 -8.08 2.19 -10.28
N ARG A 51 -9.21 1.93 -9.63
CA ARG A 51 -10.11 2.95 -9.07
C ARG A 51 -10.12 2.92 -7.54
N LYS A 52 -9.82 1.77 -6.95
CA LYS A 52 -9.76 1.59 -5.50
C LYS A 52 -8.49 0.87 -5.11
N LEU A 53 -7.71 1.50 -4.23
CA LEU A 53 -6.48 0.95 -3.67
C LEU A 53 -6.57 0.97 -2.14
N GLY A 54 -6.32 -0.18 -1.53
CA GLY A 54 -6.22 -0.31 -0.07
C GLY A 54 -4.88 -0.88 0.33
N VAL A 55 -4.15 -0.17 1.18
CA VAL A 55 -2.79 -0.49 1.63
C VAL A 55 -2.76 -0.65 3.14
N ILE A 56 -2.06 -1.67 3.61
CA ILE A 56 -1.85 -1.98 5.02
C ILE A 56 -0.35 -1.89 5.35
N THR A 57 -0.05 -1.12 6.39
CA THR A 57 1.31 -0.92 6.94
C THR A 57 1.40 -1.27 8.44
N LYS A 58 0.35 -1.87 9.02
CA LYS A 58 0.22 -2.11 10.47
C LYS A 58 1.27 -3.09 11.01
N GLY A 59 2.11 -2.65 11.95
CA GLY A 59 2.99 -3.52 12.74
C GLY A 59 4.45 -3.55 12.26
N SER A 60 4.91 -2.48 11.61
CA SER A 60 6.34 -2.26 11.34
C SER A 60 7.05 -1.77 12.60
N THR A 61 8.26 -2.27 12.85
CA THR A 61 9.25 -1.54 13.69
C THR A 61 9.67 -0.27 12.96
N LYS A 62 10.34 0.66 13.64
CA LYS A 62 10.82 1.89 13.00
C LYS A 62 11.73 1.61 11.78
N GLU A 63 12.57 0.59 11.82
CA GLU A 63 13.43 0.27 10.66
C GLU A 63 12.61 -0.22 9.47
N LYS A 64 11.67 -1.16 9.71
CA LYS A 64 10.78 -1.68 8.66
C LYS A 64 9.85 -0.61 8.10
N TYR A 65 9.53 0.41 8.88
CA TYR A 65 8.71 1.51 8.44
C TYR A 65 9.40 2.32 7.33
N ILE A 66 10.67 2.68 7.51
CA ILE A 66 11.46 3.41 6.52
C ILE A 66 11.54 2.60 5.21
N GLU A 67 11.86 1.32 5.29
CA GLU A 67 11.90 0.43 4.11
C GLU A 67 10.53 0.35 3.39
N THR A 68 9.44 0.34 4.16
CA THR A 68 8.07 0.32 3.62
C THR A 68 7.73 1.62 2.89
N LEU A 69 8.14 2.77 3.44
CA LEU A 69 7.97 4.09 2.81
C LEU A 69 8.77 4.20 1.52
N GLU A 70 10.06 3.88 1.54
CA GLU A 70 10.93 3.90 0.35
C GLU A 70 10.36 3.03 -0.78
N CYS A 71 9.79 1.88 -0.42
CA CYS A 71 9.11 1.00 -1.37
C CYS A 71 7.78 1.60 -1.90
N LEU A 72 7.03 2.33 -1.08
CA LEU A 72 5.80 3.01 -1.51
C LEU A 72 6.10 4.23 -2.39
N ASP A 73 7.14 4.99 -2.09
CA ASP A 73 7.60 6.15 -2.86
C ASP A 73 8.26 5.75 -4.18
N SER A 74 8.68 4.49 -4.28
CA SER A 74 9.16 3.90 -5.53
C SER A 74 8.08 3.78 -6.62
N ILE A 75 6.80 4.02 -6.29
CA ILE A 75 5.72 4.09 -7.27
C ILE A 75 5.88 5.39 -8.07
N SER A 76 6.56 5.30 -9.22
CA SER A 76 6.88 6.45 -10.07
C SER A 76 5.67 7.25 -10.56
N SER A 77 4.49 6.63 -10.62
CA SER A 77 3.23 7.29 -10.94
C SER A 77 2.10 6.47 -10.32
N PRO A 78 1.23 7.06 -9.49
CA PRO A 78 0.12 6.34 -8.93
C PRO A 78 -0.93 6.10 -10.02
N PRO A 79 -1.83 5.12 -9.83
CA PRO A 79 -2.90 4.86 -10.78
C PRO A 79 -3.72 6.14 -11.06
N PRO A 80 -3.76 6.64 -12.32
CA PRO A 80 -4.29 7.97 -12.62
C PRO A 80 -5.81 8.07 -12.44
N LEU A 81 -6.51 6.94 -12.48
CA LEU A 81 -7.96 6.84 -12.32
C LEU A 81 -8.38 6.50 -10.88
N LEU A 82 -7.46 6.59 -9.93
CA LEU A 82 -7.73 6.24 -8.54
C LEU A 82 -8.74 7.20 -7.91
N ARG A 83 -9.87 6.65 -7.46
CA ARG A 83 -10.97 7.40 -6.82
C ARG A 83 -11.06 7.15 -5.32
N THR A 84 -10.56 6.01 -4.87
CA THR A 84 -10.56 5.65 -3.44
C THR A 84 -9.21 5.14 -3.04
N LEU A 85 -8.63 5.79 -2.03
CA LEU A 85 -7.40 5.35 -1.41
C LEU A 85 -7.67 5.09 0.07
N ARG A 86 -7.33 3.88 0.53
CA ARG A 86 -7.37 3.51 1.94
C ARG A 86 -5.96 3.20 2.42
N LEU A 87 -5.50 3.94 3.41
CA LEU A 87 -4.24 3.70 4.10
C LEU A 87 -4.53 3.24 5.52
N ASN A 88 -4.11 2.03 5.86
CA ASN A 88 -4.38 1.42 7.16
C ASN A 88 -3.08 0.99 7.86
N GLY A 89 -2.74 1.64 8.96
CA GLY A 89 -1.57 1.32 9.75
C GLY A 89 -0.82 2.57 10.19
N SER A 90 0.27 2.35 10.92
CA SER A 90 1.06 3.38 11.61
C SER A 90 1.92 4.22 10.66
N LEU A 91 1.30 4.79 9.62
CA LEU A 91 1.96 5.69 8.69
C LEU A 91 2.27 7.02 9.42
N GLU A 92 3.54 7.43 9.46
CA GLU A 92 4.03 8.69 10.05
C GLU A 92 4.15 9.82 9.02
N GLU A 93 4.33 9.49 7.74
CA GLU A 93 4.52 10.41 6.62
C GLU A 93 3.71 9.96 5.40
N MET A 94 3.25 10.90 4.58
CA MET A 94 2.46 10.58 3.38
C MET A 94 3.36 10.21 2.19
N PRO A 95 2.99 9.22 1.36
CA PRO A 95 3.76 8.91 0.16
C PRO A 95 3.82 10.09 -0.81
N ASN A 96 4.96 10.27 -1.48
CA ASN A 96 5.24 11.42 -2.36
C ASN A 96 4.24 11.58 -3.52
N TRP A 97 3.61 10.49 -3.97
CA TRP A 97 2.68 10.47 -5.08
C TRP A 97 1.25 10.86 -4.69
N ILE A 98 0.97 11.11 -3.41
CA ILE A 98 -0.38 11.48 -2.94
C ILE A 98 -0.90 12.74 -3.66
N GLU A 99 -0.03 13.70 -3.93
CA GLU A 99 -0.35 14.98 -4.59
C GLU A 99 -0.69 14.80 -6.08
N GLN A 100 -0.26 13.68 -6.68
CA GLN A 100 -0.51 13.37 -8.09
C GLN A 100 -1.92 12.79 -8.31
N LEU A 101 -2.65 12.47 -7.24
CA LEU A 101 -3.98 11.85 -7.31
C LEU A 101 -5.08 12.86 -7.64
N THR A 102 -5.15 13.29 -8.89
CA THR A 102 -6.09 14.33 -9.34
C THR A 102 -7.58 13.92 -9.33
N HIS A 103 -7.89 12.62 -9.31
CA HIS A 103 -9.25 12.09 -9.39
C HIS A 103 -9.75 11.46 -8.07
N LEU A 104 -9.03 11.69 -6.96
CA LEU A 104 -9.35 11.08 -5.68
C LEU A 104 -10.63 11.67 -5.09
N MET A 105 -11.64 10.83 -4.87
CA MET A 105 -12.92 11.24 -4.29
C MET A 105 -13.06 10.84 -2.82
N LYS A 106 -12.39 9.75 -2.42
CA LYS A 106 -12.46 9.19 -1.07
C LYS A 106 -11.06 8.89 -0.58
N PHE A 107 -10.71 9.46 0.55
CA PHE A 107 -9.46 9.20 1.25
C PHE A 107 -9.78 8.68 2.64
N HIS A 108 -9.34 7.45 2.94
CA HIS A 108 -9.56 6.83 4.24
C HIS A 108 -8.20 6.63 4.90
N LEU A 109 -8.05 7.20 6.08
CA LEU A 109 -6.88 7.03 6.91
C LEU A 109 -7.31 6.30 8.19
N LEU A 110 -6.73 5.12 8.41
CA LEU A 110 -7.11 4.23 9.51
C LEU A 110 -5.86 3.90 10.32
N ARG A 111 -5.94 4.06 11.65
CA ARG A 111 -4.85 3.69 12.58
C ARG A 111 -3.50 4.37 12.25
N SER A 112 -3.54 5.58 11.70
CA SER A 112 -2.38 6.37 11.33
C SER A 112 -1.69 7.01 12.52
N LYS A 113 -0.43 7.38 12.31
CA LYS A 113 0.37 8.22 13.22
C LYS A 113 0.96 9.41 12.46
N LEU A 114 0.26 9.88 11.43
CA LEU A 114 0.71 11.02 10.64
C LEU A 114 0.92 12.20 11.57
N LYS A 115 2.09 12.83 11.47
CA LYS A 115 2.37 14.08 12.18
C LYS A 115 1.69 15.22 11.43
N GLU A 116 1.29 16.23 12.19
CA GLU A 116 0.70 17.47 11.68
C GLU A 116 1.75 18.33 10.97
#